data_AF-A0A382EDP6-F1
#
_entry.id   AF-A0A382EDP6-F1
#
_cell.length_a   1.000
_cell.length_b   1.000
_cell.length_c   1.000
_cell.angle_alpha   90.00
_cell.angle_beta   90.00
_cell.angle_gamma   90.00
#
_symmetry.space_group_name_H-M   'P 1'
#
loop_
_entity.id
_entity.type
_entity.pdbx_description
1 polymer ?
#
loop_
_entity_poly.entity_id
_entity_poly.type
_entity_poly.pdbx_seq_one_letter_code
_entity_poly.pdbx_strand_id
1 'polypeptide(L)' 'MFKSITDTIASVQTIAVSLIGLSIVLEVVFGSTVPFLSLGVINNISTIIADLGNQGIIGLITLGILWALFIKK' A
#
# COMPACT_ATOMS: atom_id res chain seq x y z
N MET A 1 -16.06 -23.39 -2.26
CA MET A 1 -16.39 -22.24 -1.38
C MET A 1 -15.15 -21.46 -0.99
N PHE A 2 -14.17 -22.06 -0.29
CA PHE A 2 -12.90 -21.37 0.05
C PHE A 2 -12.14 -20.85 -1.16
N LYS A 3 -12.03 -21.64 -2.25
CA LYS A 3 -11.41 -21.20 -3.50
C LYS A 3 -12.05 -19.92 -4.08
N SER A 4 -13.38 -19.86 -4.13
CA SER A 4 -14.13 -18.69 -4.63
C SER A 4 -13.92 -17.43 -3.76
N ILE A 5 -13.78 -17.59 -2.45
CA ILE A 5 -13.49 -16.48 -1.53
C ILE A 5 -12.06 -15.99 -1.76
N THR A 6 -11.08 -16.89 -1.83
CA THR A 6 -9.69 -16.55 -2.14
C THR A 6 -9.56 -15.85 -3.50
N ASP A 7 -10.25 -16.35 -4.52
CA ASP A 7 -10.26 -15.74 -5.86
C ASP A 7 -10.89 -14.34 -5.86
N THR A 8 -11.96 -14.13 -5.08
CA THR A 8 -12.59 -12.81 -4.90
C THR A 8 -11.65 -11.84 -4.19
N ILE A 9 -11.00 -12.26 -3.10
CA ILE A 9 -10.03 -11.44 -2.35
C ILE A 9 -8.86 -11.05 -3.25
N ALA A 10 -8.33 -12.00 -4.03
CA ALA A 10 -7.23 -11.73 -4.97
C ALA A 10 -7.64 -10.71 -6.06
N SER A 11 -8.87 -10.80 -6.55
CA SER A 11 -9.41 -9.84 -7.54
C SER A 11 -9.54 -8.45 -6.95
N VAL A 12 -10.12 -8.34 -5.75
CA VAL A 12 -10.25 -7.06 -5.04
C VAL A 12 -8.88 -6.46 -4.70
N GLN A 13 -7.92 -7.27 -4.26
CA GLN A 13 -6.55 -6.83 -3.99
C GLN A 13 -5.89 -6.24 -5.24
N THR A 14 -6.08 -6.88 -6.40
CA THR A 14 -5.53 -6.40 -7.68
C THR A 14 -6.10 -5.03 -8.04
N ILE A 15 -7.40 -4.84 -7.85
CA ILE A 15 -8.08 -3.55 -8.06
C ILE A 15 -7.58 -2.50 -7.06
N ALA A 16 -7.43 -2.86 -5.79
CA ALA A 16 -6.95 -1.93 -4.77
C ALA A 16 -5.51 -1.45 -5.06
N VAL A 17 -4.62 -2.36 -5.44
CA VAL A 17 -3.22 -2.01 -5.77
C VAL A 17 -3.16 -1.12 -7.02
N SER A 18 -3.97 -1.39 -8.05
CA SER A 18 -4.01 -0.54 -9.24
C SER A 18 -4.57 0.85 -8.95
N LEU A 19 -5.57 0.95 -8.07
CA LEU A 19 -6.09 2.23 -7.58
C LEU A 19 -5.04 3.02 -6.79
N ILE A 20 -4.24 2.37 -5.93
CA ILE A 20 -3.13 3.03 -5.22
C ILE A 20 -2.10 3.56 -6.23
N GLY A 21 -1.73 2.78 -7.25
CA GLY A 21 -0.79 3.22 -8.28
C GLY A 21 -1.30 4.43 -9.07
N LEU A 22 -2.56 4.38 -9.51
CA LEU A 22 -3.21 5.51 -10.18
C LEU A 22 -3.24 6.76 -9.30
N SER A 23 -3.53 6.57 -8.01
CA SER A 23 -3.56 7.64 -7.01
C SER A 23 -2.22 8.36 -6.90
N ILE A 24 -1.13 7.60 -6.76
CA ILE A 24 0.22 8.18 -6.63
C ILE A 24 0.57 9.02 -7.87
N VAL A 25 0.33 8.50 -9.07
CA VAL A 25 0.64 9.23 -10.32
C VAL A 25 -0.15 10.54 -10.41
N LEU A 26 -1.45 10.51 -10.10
CA LEU A 26 -2.29 11.70 -10.14
C LEU A 26 -1.92 12.73 -9.06
N GLU A 27 -1.60 12.29 -7.85
CA GLU A 27 -1.17 13.16 -6.74
C GLU A 27 0.17 13.84 -7.06
N VAL A 28 1.10 13.16 -7.75
CA VAL A 28 2.36 13.77 -8.21
C VAL A 28 2.14 14.82 -9.30
N VAL A 29 1.23 14.57 -10.25
CA VAL A 29 1.01 15.48 -11.40
C VAL A 29 0.15 16.68 -11.03
N PHE A 30 -0.91 16.48 -10.26
CA PHE A 30 -1.93 17.50 -9.98
C PHE A 30 -1.95 17.98 -8.52
N GLY A 31 -1.15 17.39 -7.63
CA GLY A 31 -1.13 17.72 -6.21
C GLY A 31 -2.37 17.20 -5.46
N SER A 32 -2.74 17.86 -4.35
CA SER A 32 -3.80 17.44 -3.42
C SER A 32 -5.24 17.63 -3.92
N THR A 33 -5.44 18.10 -5.15
CA THR A 33 -6.74 18.57 -5.67
C THR A 33 -7.54 17.49 -6.41
N VAL A 34 -7.15 16.21 -6.28
CA VAL A 34 -7.77 15.13 -7.06
C VAL A 34 -9.00 14.55 -6.32
N PRO A 35 -10.21 14.49 -6.94
CA PRO A 35 -11.46 14.17 -6.26
C PRO A 35 -11.53 12.79 -5.59
N PHE A 36 -10.71 11.85 -6.06
CA PHE A 36 -10.69 10.46 -5.56
C PHE A 36 -9.65 10.25 -4.45
N LEU A 37 -8.84 11.28 -4.15
CA LEU A 37 -7.56 11.16 -3.41
C LEU A 37 -7.51 12.02 -2.14
N SER A 38 -8.65 12.47 -1.62
CA SER A 38 -8.74 13.37 -0.46
C SER A 38 -8.03 12.88 0.81
N LEU A 39 -7.55 11.63 0.85
CA LEU A 39 -6.83 11.03 1.98
C LEU A 39 -5.30 11.03 1.84
N GLY A 40 -4.72 11.62 0.78
CA GLY A 40 -3.27 11.80 0.63
C GLY A 40 -2.47 10.50 0.69
N VAL A 41 -2.45 9.72 -0.39
CA VAL A 41 -1.83 8.38 -0.43
C VAL A 41 -0.34 8.48 -0.17
N ILE A 42 0.33 9.48 -0.76
CA ILE A 42 1.76 9.72 -0.56
C ILE A 42 2.04 10.05 0.92
N ASN A 43 1.22 10.91 1.54
CA ASN A 43 1.38 11.26 2.95
C ASN A 43 1.22 10.04 3.88
N ASN A 44 0.25 9.16 3.60
CA ASN A 44 0.08 7.92 4.36
C ASN A 44 1.30 7.01 4.24
N ILE A 45 1.82 6.83 3.03
CA ILE A 45 3.04 6.03 2.79
C ILE A 45 4.24 6.65 3.51
N SER A 46 4.42 7.97 3.40
CA SER A 46 5.51 8.69 4.08
C SER A 46 5.43 8.56 5.60
N THR A 47 4.23 8.59 6.18
CA THR A 47 4.02 8.39 7.62
C THR A 47 4.43 6.98 8.05
N ILE A 48 4.00 5.96 7.31
CA ILE A 48 4.40 4.56 7.58
C ILE A 48 5.92 4.40 7.51
N ILE A 49 6.56 5.00 6.50
CA ILE A 49 8.02 4.94 6.36
C ILE A 49 8.71 5.64 7.53
N ALA A 50 8.22 6.81 7.94
CA ALA A 50 8.77 7.54 9.08
C ALA A 50 8.62 6.75 10.39
N ASP A 51 7.47 6.13 10.63
CA ASP A 51 7.23 5.28 11.80
C ASP A 51 8.17 4.07 11.82
N LEU A 52 8.36 3.41 10.67
CA LEU A 52 9.31 2.30 10.54
C LEU A 52 10.76 2.77 10.77
N GLY A 53 11.14 3.94 10.25
CA GLY A 53 12.46 4.53 10.46
C GLY A 53 12.73 4.87 11.94
N ASN A 54 11.72 5.41 12.63
CA ASN A 54 11.81 5.79 14.05
C ASN A 54 11.94 4.59 14.99
N GLN A 55 11.51 3.39 14.57
CA GLN A 55 11.65 2.15 15.35
C GLN A 55 13.03 1.47 15.21
N GLY A 56 13.93 1.98 14.36
CA GLY A 56 15.27 1.43 14.18
C GLY A 56 15.26 -0.04 13.71
N ILE A 57 15.88 -0.93 14.50
CA ILE A 57 16.00 -2.37 14.16
C ILE A 57 14.63 -3.04 14.05
N ILE A 58 13.67 -2.66 14.90
CA ILE A 58 12.31 -3.23 14.89
C ILE A 58 11.61 -2.89 13.57
N GLY A 59 11.84 -1.71 13.02
CA GLY A 59 11.36 -1.32 11.70
C GLY A 59 11.90 -2.21 10.59
N LEU A 60 13.21 -2.54 10.62
CA LEU A 60 13.83 -3.43 9.65
C LEU A 60 13.30 -4.88 9.75
N ILE A 61 13.09 -5.37 10.97
CA ILE A 61 12.49 -6.70 11.18
C ILE A 61 11.07 -6.73 10.61
N THR A 62 10.29 -5.68 10.85
CA THR A 62 8.93 -5.55 10.33
C THR A 62 8.91 -5.56 8.80
N LEU A 63 9.80 -4.79 8.16
CA LEU A 63 9.98 -4.81 6.70
C LEU A 63 10.37 -6.20 6.19
N GLY A 64 11.27 -6.91 6.88
CA GLY A 64 11.66 -8.27 6.52
C GLY A 64 10.51 -9.27 6.56
N ILE A 65 9.64 -9.18 7.56
CA ILE A 65 8.44 -10.03 7.68
C ILE A 65 7.45 -9.71 6.55
N LEU A 66 7.16 -8.42 6.31
CA LEU A 66 6.26 -8.00 5.24
C LEU A 66 6.77 -8.46 3.87
N TRP A 67 8.07 -8.30 3.61
CA TRP A 67 8.72 -8.77 2.39
C TRP A 67 8.57 -10.28 2.23
N ALA A 68 8.83 -11.06 3.28
CA ALA A 68 8.73 -12.52 3.23
C ALA A 68 7.30 -13.02 2.91
N LEU A 69 6.28 -12.29 3.37
CA LEU A 69 4.87 -12.58 3.03
C LEU A 69 4.56 -12.31 1.56
N PHE A 70 5.11 -11.24 0.99
CA PHE A 70 4.88 -10.90 -0.42
C PHE A 70 5.65 -11.79 -1.40
N ILE A 71 6.83 -12.29 -1.02
CA ILE A 71 7.63 -13.22 -1.85
C ILE A 71 7.10 -14.65 -1.84
N LYS A 72 6.42 -15.09 -0.76
CA LYS A 72 5.84 -16.44 -0.70
C LYS A 72 4.59 -16.65 -1.57
N LYS A 73 4.35 -15.76 -2.54
CA LYS A 73 3.27 -15.88 -3.49
C LYS A 73 3.56 -16.94 -4.55
#